data_AF-A0A519II86-F1
#
_entry.id   AF-A0A519II86-F1
#
_cell.length_a   1.000
_cell.length_b   1.000
_cell.length_c   1.000
_cell.angle_alpha   90.00
_cell.angle_beta   90.00
_cell.angle_gamma   90.00
#
_symmetry.space_group_name_H-M   'P 1'
#
loop_
_entity.id
_entity.type
_entity.pdbx_description
1 polymer ?
#
loop_
_entity_poly.entity_id
_entity_poly.type
_entity_poly.pdbx_seq_one_letter_code
_entity_poly.pdbx_strand_id
1 'polypeptide(L)'
;MAKRLFDIVMSALGLLALAPLLLALAAWIKLDSSGPALFRQTRVGRFGVPFTIHKLRTMRVEPGAAITVGADPRITRAGAWLRATKLDELPQLWDVLRGVMSLVGPRPELPRYVEFYPVDVRKRVLSIRPGITDPASLAFSHEAELLAAAPDPEREYREVVLPAKLKLSAEYAAQANLATDLRLILATLARVARR
;
A
#
# COMPACT_ATOMS: atom_id res chain seq x y z
N MET A 1 -19.20 -5.26 -11.90
CA MET A 1 -20.00 -4.21 -11.23
C MET A 1 -20.04 -4.38 -9.71
N ALA A 2 -20.41 -5.55 -9.16
CA ALA A 2 -20.51 -5.78 -7.71
C ALA A 2 -19.26 -5.36 -6.88
N LYS A 3 -18.05 -5.78 -7.27
CA LYS A 3 -16.80 -5.38 -6.61
C LYS A 3 -16.63 -3.85 -6.52
N ARG A 4 -16.97 -3.13 -7.58
CA ARG A 4 -16.80 -1.67 -7.60
C ARG A 4 -17.83 -0.97 -6.70
N LEU A 5 -19.07 -1.45 -6.67
CA LEU A 5 -20.09 -0.93 -5.76
C LEU A 5 -19.67 -1.17 -4.30
N PHE A 6 -19.19 -2.37 -4.00
CA PHE A 6 -18.64 -2.71 -2.68
C PHE A 6 -17.49 -1.77 -2.28
N ASP A 7 -16.52 -1.56 -3.18
CA ASP A 7 -15.41 -0.63 -2.94
C ASP A 7 -15.91 0.79 -2.58
N ILE A 8 -16.88 1.31 -3.33
CA ILE A 8 -17.43 2.67 -3.10
C ILE A 8 -18.14 2.74 -1.75
N VAL A 9 -19.05 1.81 -1.46
CA VAL A 9 -19.84 1.80 -0.23
C VAL A 9 -18.91 1.68 0.99
N MET A 10 -18.01 0.69 0.97
CA MET A 10 -17.12 0.42 2.10
C MET A 10 -16.09 1.52 2.31
N SER A 11 -15.55 2.12 1.24
CA SER A 11 -14.62 3.25 1.37
C SER A 11 -15.31 4.52 1.85
N ALA A 12 -16.53 4.81 1.40
CA ALA A 12 -17.31 5.95 1.88
C ALA A 12 -17.67 5.81 3.37
N LEU A 13 -18.18 4.63 3.77
CA LEU A 13 -18.49 4.34 5.17
C LEU A 13 -17.23 4.38 6.05
N GLY A 14 -16.12 3.80 5.57
CA GLY A 14 -14.84 3.81 6.26
C GLY A 14 -14.30 5.23 6.45
N LEU A 15 -14.35 6.08 5.42
CA LEU A 15 -13.93 7.48 5.53
C LEU A 15 -14.80 8.26 6.51
N LEU A 16 -16.12 8.08 6.48
CA LEU A 16 -17.03 8.76 7.40
C LEU A 16 -16.78 8.35 8.85
N ALA A 17 -16.67 7.04 9.11
CA ALA A 17 -16.44 6.49 10.44
C ALA A 17 -15.05 6.84 11.00
N LEU A 18 -14.03 6.85 10.13
CA LEU A 18 -12.64 7.11 10.53
C LEU A 18 -12.25 8.59 10.43
N ALA A 19 -13.12 9.48 9.96
CA ALA A 19 -12.80 10.91 9.82
C ALA A 19 -12.28 11.55 11.12
N PRO A 20 -12.91 11.35 12.31
CA PRO A 20 -12.40 11.91 13.55
C PRO A 20 -11.00 11.38 13.90
N LEU A 21 -10.76 10.08 13.69
CA LEU A 21 -9.47 9.46 13.92
C LEU A 21 -8.41 10.02 12.96
N LEU A 22 -8.71 10.12 11.67
CA LEU A 22 -7.79 10.66 10.66
C LEU A 22 -7.39 12.11 10.98
N LEU A 23 -8.32 12.93 11.47
CA LEU A 23 -8.03 14.29 11.92
C LEU A 23 -7.13 14.32 13.15
N ALA A 24 -7.39 13.46 14.15
CA ALA A 24 -6.55 13.34 15.34
C ALA A 24 -5.13 12.88 14.99
N LEU A 25 -5.00 11.88 14.12
CA LEU A 25 -3.69 11.39 13.64
C LEU A 25 -2.95 12.47 12.85
N ALA A 26 -3.66 13.21 11.99
CA ALA A 26 -3.07 14.33 11.25
C ALA A 26 -2.56 15.43 12.18
N ALA A 27 -3.31 15.77 13.24
CA ALA A 27 -2.86 16.72 14.26
C ALA A 27 -1.60 16.21 14.98
N TRP A 28 -1.59 14.93 15.40
CA TRP A 28 -0.42 14.33 16.05
C TRP A 28 0.83 14.38 15.16
N ILE A 29 0.71 14.06 13.87
CA ILE A 29 1.83 14.14 12.92
C ILE A 29 2.40 15.56 12.80
N LYS A 30 1.54 16.59 12.82
CA LYS A 30 1.98 18.00 12.75
C LYS A 30 2.65 18.48 14.03
N LEU A 31 2.26 17.92 15.18
CA LEU A 31 2.91 18.19 16.47
C LEU A 31 4.25 17.44 16.60
N ASP A 32 4.38 16.27 15.98
CA ASP A 32 5.59 15.44 16.06
C ASP A 32 6.72 15.89 15.11
N SER A 33 6.39 16.49 13.95
CA SER A 33 7.39 16.99 13.00
C SER A 33 6.84 18.07 12.05
N SER A 34 7.73 18.95 11.56
CA SER A 34 7.38 20.03 10.63
C SER A 34 6.95 19.50 9.25
N GLY A 35 5.98 20.16 8.61
CA GLY A 35 5.49 19.85 7.25
C GLY A 35 4.06 19.26 7.18
N PRO A 36 3.64 18.75 6.01
CA PRO A 36 2.28 18.27 5.79
C PRO A 36 2.00 16.92 6.49
N ALA A 37 0.77 16.74 6.98
CA ALA A 37 0.34 15.47 7.57
C ALA A 37 0.14 14.34 6.54
N LEU A 38 -0.15 14.70 5.29
CA LEU A 38 -0.31 13.74 4.20
C LEU A 38 0.98 13.59 3.41
N PHE A 39 1.35 12.33 3.17
CA PHE A 39 2.34 11.94 2.20
C PHE A 39 1.66 11.59 0.87
N ARG A 40 2.27 12.04 -0.23
CA ARG A 40 1.79 11.84 -1.59
C ARG A 40 2.94 11.34 -2.46
N GLN A 41 2.67 10.33 -3.29
CA GLN A 41 3.66 9.80 -4.21
C GLN A 41 3.01 9.23 -5.46
N THR A 42 3.65 9.41 -6.62
CA THR A 42 3.16 8.82 -7.87
C THR A 42 3.30 7.30 -7.83
N ARG A 43 2.27 6.62 -8.31
CA ARG A 43 2.19 5.17 -8.47
C ARG A 43 1.57 4.82 -9.81
N VAL A 44 1.80 3.59 -10.25
CA VAL A 44 1.17 3.06 -11.47
C VAL A 44 -0.13 2.36 -11.11
N GLY A 45 -1.22 2.77 -11.76
CA GLY A 45 -2.55 2.23 -11.60
C GLY A 45 -2.95 1.27 -12.72
N ARG A 46 -4.27 1.07 -12.84
CA ARG A 46 -4.86 0.22 -13.87
C ARG A 46 -4.45 0.71 -15.26
N PHE A 47 -4.11 -0.24 -16.13
CA PHE A 47 -3.64 -0.03 -17.49
C PHE A 47 -2.40 0.86 -17.61
N GLY A 48 -1.58 0.94 -16.56
CA GLY A 48 -0.38 1.75 -16.56
C GLY A 48 -0.62 3.23 -16.27
N VAL A 49 -1.87 3.64 -16.01
CA VAL A 49 -2.21 5.06 -15.76
C VAL A 49 -1.62 5.51 -14.42
N PRO A 50 -0.76 6.53 -14.38
CA PRO A 50 -0.22 7.04 -13.13
C PRO A 50 -1.29 7.70 -12.26
N PHE A 51 -1.17 7.57 -10.94
CA PHE A 51 -1.99 8.28 -9.96
C PHE A 51 -1.19 8.65 -8.71
N THR A 52 -1.69 9.61 -7.95
CA THR A 52 -1.10 10.03 -6.67
C THR A 52 -1.75 9.28 -5.53
N ILE A 53 -0.99 8.43 -4.84
CA ILE A 53 -1.45 7.72 -3.63
C ILE A 53 -1.44 8.65 -2.42
N HIS A 54 -2.40 8.49 -1.51
CA HIS A 54 -2.52 9.25 -0.27
C HIS A 54 -2.18 8.37 0.94
N LYS A 55 -1.27 8.83 1.80
CA LYS A 55 -0.95 8.21 3.08
C LYS A 55 -0.80 9.28 4.16
N LEU A 56 -0.86 8.88 5.42
CA LEU A 56 -0.32 9.72 6.49
C LEU A 56 1.20 9.70 6.44
N ARG A 57 1.81 10.84 6.71
CA ARG A 57 3.26 10.97 6.73
C ARG A 57 3.82 10.27 7.95
N THR A 58 4.76 9.36 7.71
CA THR A 58 5.45 8.58 8.77
C THR A 58 6.95 8.88 8.86
N MET A 59 7.45 9.77 7.99
CA MET A 59 8.86 10.14 7.92
C MET A 59 9.02 11.66 7.83
N ARG A 60 10.14 12.20 8.31
CA ARG A 60 10.55 13.58 8.13
C ARG A 60 10.66 13.91 6.64
N VAL A 61 10.38 15.17 6.29
CA VAL A 61 10.47 15.65 4.91
C VAL A 61 11.92 16.03 4.63
N GLU A 62 12.76 15.02 4.46
CA GLU A 62 14.19 15.15 4.20
C GLU A 62 14.60 14.28 2.99
N PRO A 63 15.62 14.68 2.22
CA PRO A 63 16.16 13.86 1.13
C PRO A 63 16.60 12.48 1.62
N GLY A 64 16.40 11.43 0.83
CA GLY A 64 16.94 10.09 1.14
C GLY A 64 16.35 8.97 0.28
N ALA A 65 16.80 7.73 0.54
CA ALA A 65 16.41 6.55 -0.24
C ALA A 65 14.89 6.33 -0.27
N ALA A 66 14.40 5.79 -1.38
CA ALA A 66 12.97 5.56 -1.59
C ALA A 66 12.48 4.20 -1.08
N ILE A 67 13.38 3.29 -0.70
CA ILE A 67 13.10 2.11 0.11
C ILE A 67 13.47 2.45 1.56
N THR A 68 12.58 2.12 2.51
CA THR A 68 12.92 2.15 3.93
C THR A 68 13.59 0.82 4.28
N VAL A 69 14.79 0.88 4.84
CA VAL A 69 15.53 -0.30 5.32
C VAL A 69 15.74 -0.15 6.83
N GLY A 70 15.38 -1.19 7.59
CA GLY A 70 15.61 -1.24 9.04
C GLY A 70 15.08 -0.02 9.82
N ALA A 71 15.87 0.46 10.78
CA ALA A 71 15.60 1.65 11.59
C ALA A 71 16.02 2.94 10.86
N ASP A 72 15.23 3.36 9.88
CA ASP A 72 15.48 4.60 9.14
C ASP A 72 15.30 5.82 10.06
N PRO A 73 16.34 6.67 10.24
CA PRO A 73 16.32 7.79 11.20
C PRO A 73 15.29 8.87 10.83
N ARG A 74 14.77 8.87 9.60
CA ARG A 74 13.72 9.79 9.17
C ARG A 74 12.37 9.40 9.75
N ILE A 75 12.17 8.18 10.25
CA ILE A 75 10.89 7.75 10.84
C ILE A 75 10.63 8.56 12.11
N THR A 76 9.45 9.20 12.19
CA THR A 76 9.08 9.99 13.36
C THR A 76 8.46 9.11 14.46
N ARG A 77 8.25 9.64 15.67
CA ARG A 77 7.64 8.84 16.76
C ARG A 77 6.21 8.43 16.42
N ALA A 78 5.41 9.38 15.93
CA ALA A 78 4.08 9.09 15.39
C ALA A 78 4.18 8.13 14.19
N GLY A 79 5.17 8.34 13.32
CA GLY A 79 5.41 7.51 12.15
C GLY A 79 5.68 6.05 12.46
N ALA A 80 6.48 5.75 13.49
CA ALA A 80 6.76 4.40 13.94
C ALA A 80 5.47 3.68 14.38
N TRP A 81 4.64 4.34 15.19
CA TRP A 81 3.37 3.78 15.65
C TRP A 81 2.35 3.59 14.52
N LEU A 82 2.23 4.58 13.63
CA LEU A 82 1.35 4.50 12.46
C LEU A 82 1.73 3.34 11.53
N ARG A 83 3.02 3.11 11.31
CA ARG A 83 3.52 1.99 10.48
C ARG A 83 3.27 0.63 11.13
N ALA A 84 3.46 0.53 12.45
CA ALA A 84 3.20 -0.70 13.20
C ALA A 84 1.72 -1.10 13.11
N THR A 85 0.82 -0.13 13.21
CA THR A 85 -0.64 -0.31 13.17
C THR A 85 -1.25 -0.26 11.77
N LYS A 86 -0.47 0.07 10.73
CA LYS A 86 -0.92 0.31 9.34
C LYS A 86 -1.94 1.44 9.17
N LEU A 87 -2.10 2.28 10.20
CA LEU A 87 -3.04 3.40 10.15
C LEU A 87 -2.59 4.49 9.17
N ASP A 88 -1.30 4.51 8.79
CA ASP A 88 -0.80 5.41 7.76
C ASP A 88 -1.42 5.20 6.39
N GLU A 89 -2.00 4.03 6.15
CA GLU A 89 -2.59 3.67 4.87
C GLU A 89 -4.05 4.06 4.70
N LEU A 90 -4.74 4.40 5.79
CA LEU A 90 -6.17 4.71 5.79
C LEU A 90 -6.59 5.82 4.80
N PRO A 91 -5.78 6.87 4.54
CA PRO A 91 -6.12 7.86 3.51
C PRO A 91 -6.30 7.27 2.09
N GLN A 92 -5.78 6.07 1.81
CA GLN A 92 -6.02 5.38 0.54
C GLN A 92 -7.49 5.01 0.32
N LEU A 93 -8.34 5.00 1.35
CA LEU A 93 -9.79 4.86 1.17
C LEU A 93 -10.36 5.96 0.26
N TRP A 94 -9.75 7.15 0.26
CA TRP A 94 -10.08 8.21 -0.70
C TRP A 94 -9.69 7.85 -2.14
N ASP A 95 -8.56 7.15 -2.33
CA ASP A 95 -8.11 6.66 -3.63
C ASP A 95 -9.02 5.54 -4.16
N VAL A 96 -9.56 4.72 -3.26
CA VAL A 96 -10.60 3.73 -3.57
C VAL A 96 -11.89 4.44 -3.98
N LEU A 97 -12.36 5.41 -3.19
CA LEU A 97 -13.61 6.12 -3.46
C LEU A 97 -13.59 6.81 -4.83
N ARG A 98 -12.51 7.55 -5.17
CA ARG A 98 -12.35 8.20 -6.48
C ARG A 98 -12.16 7.22 -7.66
N GLY A 99 -11.89 5.95 -7.38
CA GLY A 99 -11.85 4.89 -8.40
C GLY A 99 -10.51 4.65 -9.07
N VAL A 100 -9.40 5.15 -8.50
CA VAL A 100 -8.04 4.81 -8.96
C VAL A 100 -7.51 3.55 -8.29
N MET A 101 -8.02 3.24 -7.08
CA MET A 101 -7.75 1.99 -6.33
C MET A 101 -9.02 1.17 -6.09
N SER A 102 -8.83 -0.03 -5.56
CA SER A 102 -9.83 -0.93 -4.98
C SER A 102 -9.44 -1.25 -3.52
N LEU A 103 -10.34 -1.81 -2.70
CA LEU A 103 -9.94 -2.28 -1.38
C LEU A 103 -8.93 -3.43 -1.48
N VAL A 104 -9.14 -4.33 -2.45
CA VAL A 104 -8.29 -5.48 -2.71
C VAL A 104 -7.82 -5.47 -4.16
N GLY A 105 -6.51 -5.63 -4.36
CA GLY A 105 -5.88 -5.55 -5.67
C GLY A 105 -4.37 -5.42 -5.54
N PRO A 106 -3.58 -5.75 -6.57
CA PRO A 106 -2.12 -5.69 -6.52
C PRO A 106 -1.63 -4.37 -5.95
N ARG A 107 -0.65 -4.43 -5.05
CA ARG A 107 -0.11 -3.22 -4.44
C ARG A 107 0.41 -2.26 -5.52
N PRO A 108 0.03 -0.97 -5.51
CA PRO A 108 0.48 -0.03 -6.52
C PRO A 108 1.97 0.26 -6.33
N GLU A 109 2.73 0.14 -7.41
CA GLU A 109 4.20 0.23 -7.39
C GLU A 109 4.72 1.54 -8.01
N LEU A 110 5.94 1.94 -7.65
CA LEU A 110 6.63 3.08 -8.24
C LEU A 110 6.86 2.85 -9.75
N PRO A 111 6.75 3.89 -10.59
CA PRO A 111 6.99 3.76 -12.03
C PRO A 111 8.30 3.04 -12.38
N ARG A 112 9.41 3.41 -11.72
CA ARG A 112 10.72 2.80 -11.95
C ARG A 112 10.79 1.29 -11.67
N TYR A 113 9.95 0.75 -10.79
CA TYR A 113 9.93 -0.69 -10.53
C TYR A 113 9.02 -1.42 -11.52
N VAL A 114 7.96 -0.76 -12.01
CA VAL A 114 7.09 -1.30 -13.05
C VAL A 114 7.83 -1.51 -14.38
N GLU A 115 8.92 -0.77 -14.60
CA GLU A 115 9.82 -0.96 -15.75
C GLU A 115 10.50 -2.33 -15.75
N PHE A 116 10.70 -2.95 -14.58
CA PHE A 116 11.29 -4.30 -14.46
C PHE A 116 10.27 -5.43 -14.63
N TYR A 117 8.98 -5.12 -14.83
CA TYR A 117 7.96 -6.16 -14.92
C TYR A 117 8.05 -6.87 -16.28
N PRO A 118 8.09 -8.21 -16.33
CA PRO A 118 7.92 -8.93 -17.59
C PRO A 118 6.63 -8.51 -18.29
N VAL A 119 6.67 -8.30 -19.61
CA VAL A 119 5.59 -7.65 -20.37
C VAL A 119 4.22 -8.31 -20.14
N ASP A 120 4.16 -9.63 -20.14
CA ASP A 120 2.90 -10.37 -19.98
C ASP A 120 2.37 -10.30 -18.55
N VAL A 121 3.27 -10.37 -17.56
CA VAL A 121 2.95 -10.21 -16.15
C VAL A 121 2.45 -8.79 -15.88
N ARG A 122 3.10 -7.78 -16.45
CA ARG A 122 2.71 -6.37 -16.36
C ARG A 122 1.29 -6.14 -16.87
N LYS A 123 0.97 -6.67 -18.05
CA LYS A 123 -0.38 -6.56 -18.64
C LYS A 123 -1.44 -7.16 -17.71
N ARG A 124 -1.15 -8.32 -17.11
CA ARG A 124 -2.08 -9.03 -16.21
C ARG A 124 -2.25 -8.31 -14.88
N VAL A 125 -1.16 -7.96 -14.19
CA VAL A 125 -1.19 -7.27 -12.90
C VAL A 125 -1.87 -5.91 -13.01
N LEU A 126 -1.57 -5.14 -14.07
CA LEU A 126 -2.16 -3.82 -14.29
C LEU A 126 -3.55 -3.87 -14.96
N SER A 127 -4.12 -5.04 -15.26
CA SER A 127 -5.46 -5.14 -15.88
C SER A 127 -6.60 -4.78 -14.91
N ILE A 128 -6.32 -4.86 -13.60
CA ILE A 128 -7.25 -4.54 -12.51
C ILE A 128 -6.75 -3.32 -11.73
N ARG A 129 -7.63 -2.73 -10.91
CA ARG A 129 -7.23 -1.62 -10.05
C ARG A 129 -6.27 -2.13 -8.96
N PRO A 130 -5.22 -1.36 -8.64
CA PRO A 130 -4.40 -1.66 -7.48
C PRO A 130 -5.21 -1.57 -6.19
N GLY A 131 -4.72 -2.21 -5.12
CA GLY A 131 -5.44 -2.34 -3.86
C GLY A 131 -4.72 -1.80 -2.64
N ILE A 132 -5.48 -1.57 -1.57
CA ILE A 132 -4.93 -1.30 -0.24
C ILE A 132 -4.26 -2.58 0.29
N THR A 133 -4.92 -3.73 0.16
CA THR A 133 -4.37 -5.04 0.51
C THR A 133 -4.35 -6.01 -0.68
N ASP A 134 -3.46 -6.98 -0.64
CA ASP A 134 -3.32 -8.05 -1.61
C ASP A 134 -2.59 -9.28 -1.02
N PRO A 135 -2.56 -10.42 -1.74
CA PRO A 135 -1.84 -11.60 -1.25
C PRO A 135 -0.35 -11.34 -1.02
N ALA A 136 0.27 -10.51 -1.86
CA ALA A 136 1.67 -10.14 -1.73
C ALA A 136 1.94 -9.37 -0.43
N SER A 137 1.07 -8.45 -0.01
CA SER A 137 1.20 -7.70 1.24
C SER A 137 1.05 -8.59 2.48
N LEU A 138 0.26 -9.67 2.38
CA LEU A 138 0.15 -10.67 3.45
C LEU A 138 1.41 -11.53 3.54
N ALA A 139 1.87 -12.07 2.40
CA ALA A 139 3.05 -12.92 2.31
C ALA A 139 4.33 -12.16 2.72
N PHE A 140 4.49 -10.92 2.26
CA PHE A 140 5.65 -10.06 2.49
C PHE A 140 5.42 -9.04 3.60
N SER A 141 4.70 -9.45 4.65
CA SER A 141 4.36 -8.57 5.76
C SER A 141 5.56 -8.15 6.62
N HIS A 142 6.68 -8.88 6.54
CA HIS A 142 7.99 -8.57 7.15
C HIS A 142 9.05 -8.15 6.10
N GLU A 143 8.63 -7.63 4.94
CA GLU A 143 9.54 -7.23 3.86
C GLU A 143 10.68 -6.32 4.34
N ALA A 144 10.40 -5.34 5.20
CA ALA A 144 11.42 -4.40 5.68
C ALA A 144 12.54 -5.10 6.45
N GLU A 145 12.23 -6.17 7.19
CA GLU A 145 13.22 -6.97 7.93
C GLU A 145 14.03 -7.83 6.95
N LEU A 146 13.37 -8.44 5.96
CA LEU A 146 14.01 -9.22 4.90
C LEU A 146 15.00 -8.37 4.09
N LEU A 147 14.59 -7.16 3.70
CA LEU A 147 15.46 -6.23 2.97
C LEU A 147 16.59 -5.68 3.84
N ALA A 148 16.38 -5.51 5.15
CA ALA A 148 17.42 -5.07 6.06
C ALA A 148 18.53 -6.11 6.30
N ALA A 149 18.22 -7.39 6.14
CA ALA A 149 19.20 -8.46 6.22
C ALA A 149 20.02 -8.64 4.93
N ALA A 150 19.61 -8.02 3.82
CA ALA A 150 20.25 -8.18 2.53
C ALA A 150 21.48 -7.27 2.38
N PRO A 151 22.60 -7.76 1.77
CA PRO A 151 23.77 -6.93 1.48
C PRO A 151 23.47 -5.75 0.53
N ASP A 152 22.55 -5.95 -0.40
CA ASP A 152 22.04 -4.93 -1.33
C ASP A 152 20.50 -5.00 -1.34
N PRO A 153 19.82 -4.16 -0.54
CA PRO A 153 18.36 -4.16 -0.43
C PRO A 153 17.64 -3.84 -1.74
N GLU A 154 18.24 -3.02 -2.61
CA GLU A 154 17.61 -2.63 -3.87
C GLU A 154 17.67 -3.78 -4.88
N ARG A 155 18.82 -4.45 -4.96
CA ARG A 155 18.98 -5.66 -5.76
C ARG A 155 18.11 -6.81 -5.26
N GLU A 156 18.10 -7.07 -3.94
CA GLU A 156 17.27 -8.10 -3.31
C GLU A 156 15.79 -7.87 -3.63
N TYR A 157 15.33 -6.62 -3.47
CA TYR A 157 13.96 -6.27 -3.80
C TYR A 157 13.65 -6.56 -5.27
N ARG A 158 14.53 -6.17 -6.19
CA ARG A 158 14.29 -6.27 -7.65
C ARG A 158 14.39 -7.70 -8.17
N GLU A 159 15.32 -8.49 -7.67
CA GLU A 159 15.65 -9.81 -8.21
C GLU A 159 14.94 -10.95 -7.47
N VAL A 160 14.52 -10.74 -6.22
CA VAL A 160 13.89 -11.79 -5.40
C VAL A 160 12.46 -11.42 -5.00
N VAL A 161 12.29 -10.29 -4.33
CA VAL A 161 10.99 -9.93 -3.74
C VAL A 161 9.96 -9.56 -4.79
N LEU A 162 10.32 -8.71 -5.74
CA LEU A 162 9.42 -8.21 -6.77
C LEU A 162 8.88 -9.34 -7.67
N PRO A 163 9.71 -10.26 -8.21
CA PRO A 163 9.19 -11.40 -8.98
C PRO A 163 8.20 -12.27 -8.19
N ALA A 164 8.49 -12.53 -6.91
CA ALA A 164 7.60 -13.31 -6.05
C ALA A 164 6.27 -12.61 -5.77
N LYS A 165 6.30 -11.29 -5.51
CA LYS A 165 5.08 -10.47 -5.38
C LYS A 165 4.27 -10.48 -6.67
N LEU A 166 4.93 -10.32 -7.82
CA LEU A 166 4.27 -10.29 -9.11
C LEU A 166 3.55 -11.59 -9.45
N LYS A 167 4.12 -12.74 -9.07
CA LYS A 167 3.46 -14.04 -9.22
C LYS A 167 2.13 -14.08 -8.47
N LEU A 168 2.15 -13.71 -7.18
CA LEU A 168 0.96 -13.66 -6.33
C LEU A 168 -0.09 -12.66 -6.88
N SER A 169 0.36 -11.48 -7.34
CA SER A 169 -0.53 -10.48 -7.93
C SER A 169 -1.17 -10.95 -9.23
N ALA A 170 -0.41 -11.65 -10.09
CA ALA A 170 -0.91 -12.18 -11.36
C ALA A 170 -1.90 -13.34 -11.17
N GLU A 171 -1.65 -14.20 -10.18
CA GLU A 171 -2.57 -15.27 -9.76
C GLU A 171 -3.88 -14.69 -9.22
N TYR A 172 -3.80 -13.69 -8.34
CA TYR A 172 -5.00 -13.00 -7.84
C TYR A 172 -5.78 -12.31 -8.96
N ALA A 173 -5.10 -11.60 -9.87
CA ALA A 173 -5.76 -10.91 -10.98
C ALA A 173 -6.59 -11.85 -11.87
N ALA A 174 -6.21 -13.13 -11.95
CA ALA A 174 -6.93 -14.17 -12.70
C ALA A 174 -8.31 -14.51 -12.13
N GLN A 175 -8.43 -14.44 -10.80
CA GLN A 175 -9.56 -14.95 -10.04
C GLN A 175 -10.29 -13.84 -9.26
N ALA A 176 -9.89 -12.59 -9.44
CA ALA A 176 -10.34 -11.45 -8.66
C ALA A 176 -11.87 -11.27 -8.74
N ASN A 177 -12.53 -11.55 -7.64
CA ASN A 177 -13.97 -11.37 -7.44
C ASN A 177 -14.28 -10.99 -5.98
N LEU A 178 -15.55 -10.66 -5.71
CA LEU A 178 -15.96 -10.21 -4.37
C LEU A 178 -15.70 -11.26 -3.28
N ALA A 179 -15.88 -12.56 -3.56
CA ALA A 179 -15.63 -13.61 -2.58
C ALA A 179 -14.14 -13.75 -2.25
N THR A 180 -13.26 -13.69 -3.26
CA THR A 180 -11.81 -13.66 -3.03
C THR A 180 -11.38 -12.43 -2.25
N ASP A 181 -12.02 -11.29 -2.51
CA ASP A 181 -11.73 -10.03 -1.81
C ASP A 181 -12.09 -10.11 -0.33
N LEU A 182 -13.30 -10.59 -0.01
CA LEU A 182 -13.76 -10.72 1.37
C LEU A 182 -12.84 -11.65 2.17
N ARG A 183 -12.40 -12.77 1.58
CA ARG A 183 -11.42 -13.67 2.22
C ARG A 183 -10.09 -12.96 2.51
N LEU A 184 -9.57 -12.18 1.55
CA LEU A 184 -8.33 -11.43 1.73
C LEU A 184 -8.46 -10.30 2.75
N ILE A 185 -9.60 -9.61 2.79
CA ILE A 185 -9.90 -8.59 3.82
C ILE A 185 -9.89 -9.24 5.20
N LEU A 186 -10.60 -10.35 5.39
CA LEU A 186 -10.63 -11.06 6.67
C LEU A 186 -9.25 -11.56 7.10
N ALA A 187 -8.47 -12.13 6.16
CA ALA A 187 -7.10 -12.55 6.41
C ALA A 187 -6.20 -11.36 6.80
N THR A 188 -6.39 -10.20 6.16
CA THR A 188 -5.66 -8.97 6.48
C THR A 188 -6.01 -8.48 7.87
N LEU A 189 -7.29 -8.41 8.23
CA LEU A 189 -7.75 -7.99 9.56
C LEU A 189 -7.21 -8.91 10.65
N ALA A 190 -7.31 -10.23 10.44
CA ALA A 190 -6.77 -11.22 11.38
C ALA A 190 -5.24 -11.10 11.55
N ARG A 191 -4.51 -10.80 10.47
CA ARG A 191 -3.05 -10.59 10.52
C ARG A 191 -2.68 -9.31 11.27
N VAL A 192 -3.41 -8.21 11.06
CA VAL A 192 -3.20 -6.94 11.76
C VAL A 192 -3.53 -7.08 13.25
N ALA A 193 -4.58 -7.80 13.60
CA ALA A 193 -4.98 -8.02 15.00
C ALA A 193 -4.04 -8.93 15.81
N ARG A 194 -3.14 -9.68 15.14
CA ARG A 194 -2.16 -10.58 15.77
C ARG A 194 -0.76 -9.99 15.89
N ARG A 195 -0.55 -8.75 15.44
CA ARG A 195 0.72 -8.02 15.60
C ARG A 195 0.76 -7.33 16.96
#